data_AF-A0A969G9I2-F1
#
_entry.id   AF-A0A969G9I2-F1
#
_cell.length_a   1.000
_cell.length_b   1.000
_cell.length_c   1.000
_cell.angle_alpha   90.00
_cell.angle_beta   90.00
_cell.angle_gamma   90.00
#
_symmetry.space_group_name_H-M   'P 1'
#
loop_
_entity.id
_entity.type
_entity.pdbx_description
1 polymer ?
#
loop_
_entity_poly.entity_id
_entity_poly.type
_entity_poly.pdbx_seq_one_letter_code
_entity_poly.pdbx_strand_id
1 'polypeptide(L)'
;MKQFNTILLLTLFTFVSITAFGQKRKKSSKNDGQIYAGYVVTANHNDTLFGEIQFLNPVYNEQTVIFHKDGEKFQYFPADGIISEYGFQYKDIIKKRNP
;
A
#
# COMPACT_ATOMS: atom_id res chain seq x y z
N MET A 1 -24.10 7.78 -46.54
CA MET A 1 -24.51 6.91 -45.41
C MET A 1 -23.37 6.04 -44.85
N LYS A 2 -22.54 5.38 -45.67
CA LYS A 2 -21.44 4.52 -45.16
C LYS A 2 -20.39 5.25 -44.31
N GLN A 3 -20.00 6.47 -44.67
CA GLN A 3 -18.95 7.22 -43.94
C GLN A 3 -19.38 7.70 -42.54
N PHE A 4 -20.68 7.93 -42.33
CA PHE A 4 -21.20 8.36 -41.03
C PHE A 4 -21.09 7.22 -39.99
N ASN A 5 -21.35 5.99 -40.43
CA ASN A 5 -21.21 4.80 -39.59
C ASN A 5 -19.75 4.54 -39.22
N THR A 6 -18.81 4.81 -40.13
CA THR A 6 -17.37 4.62 -39.86
C THR A 6 -16.85 5.61 -38.81
N ILE A 7 -17.27 6.89 -38.90
CA ILE A 7 -16.90 7.92 -37.92
C ILE A 7 -17.48 7.59 -36.55
N LEU A 8 -18.76 7.19 -36.50
CA LEU A 8 -19.43 6.78 -35.26
C LEU A 8 -18.71 5.61 -34.56
N LEU A 9 -18.28 4.61 -35.35
CA LEU A 9 -17.56 3.44 -34.83
C LEU A 9 -16.19 3.81 -34.25
N LEU A 10 -15.48 4.74 -34.88
CA LEU A 10 -14.17 5.22 -34.43
C LEU A 10 -14.27 6.01 -33.11
N THR A 11 -15.30 6.86 -32.99
CA THR A 11 -15.59 7.59 -31.74
C THR A 11 -16.00 6.66 -30.60
N LEU A 12 -16.72 5.58 -30.90
CA LEU A 12 -17.11 4.60 -29.88
C LEU A 12 -15.89 3.80 -29.37
N PHE A 13 -14.96 3.44 -30.27
CA PHE A 13 -13.76 2.68 -29.91
C PHE A 13 -12.80 3.48 -29.03
N THR A 14 -12.65 4.78 -29.31
CA THR A 14 -11.83 5.68 -28.49
C THR A 14 -12.44 5.90 -27.10
N PHE A 15 -13.77 5.98 -26.99
CA PHE A 15 -14.44 6.14 -25.68
C PHE A 15 -14.29 4.91 -24.77
N VAL A 16 -14.39 3.69 -25.32
CA VAL A 16 -14.20 2.43 -24.56
C VAL A 16 -12.76 2.28 -24.06
N SER A 17 -11.78 2.81 -24.79
CA SER A 17 -10.36 2.73 -24.40
C SER A 17 -10.04 3.56 -23.15
N ILE A 18 -10.73 4.70 -22.96
CA ILE A 18 -10.46 5.63 -21.85
C ILE A 18 -11.05 5.09 -20.53
N THR A 19 -12.15 4.34 -20.58
CA THR A 19 -12.79 3.79 -19.36
C THR A 19 -12.06 2.56 -18.81
N ALA A 20 -11.28 1.85 -19.62
CA ALA A 20 -10.51 0.68 -19.18
C ALA A 20 -9.30 1.04 -18.29
N PHE A 21 -8.67 2.20 -18.50
CA PHE A 21 -7.52 2.64 -17.71
C PHE A 21 -7.90 3.38 -16.41
N GLY A 22 -9.18 3.72 -16.22
CA GLY A 22 -9.68 4.42 -15.03
C GLY A 22 -9.95 3.52 -13.81
N GLN A 23 -9.78 2.20 -13.93
CA GLN A 23 -9.91 1.30 -12.79
C GLN A 23 -8.72 1.49 -11.83
N LYS A 24 -8.82 2.50 -10.97
CA LYS A 24 -8.04 2.56 -9.73
C LYS A 24 -8.14 1.20 -9.07
N ARG A 25 -7.01 0.50 -8.96
CA ARG A 25 -6.88 -0.76 -8.23
C ARG A 25 -7.41 -0.53 -6.83
N LYS A 26 -8.66 -0.94 -6.59
CA LYS A 26 -9.21 -1.05 -5.24
C LYS A 26 -8.41 -2.17 -4.60
N LYS A 27 -7.36 -1.83 -3.84
CA LYS A 27 -6.58 -2.79 -3.05
C LYS A 27 -7.60 -3.62 -2.26
N SER A 28 -7.53 -4.93 -2.45
CA SER A 28 -8.42 -5.91 -1.84
C SER A 28 -8.29 -5.82 -0.31
N SER A 29 -9.27 -5.17 0.32
CA SER A 29 -9.48 -5.06 1.76
C SER A 29 -9.80 -6.43 2.35
N LYS A 30 -8.79 -7.28 2.52
CA LYS A 30 -8.89 -8.51 3.32
C LYS A 30 -7.82 -8.62 4.41
N ASN A 31 -6.85 -7.70 4.47
CA ASN A 31 -5.76 -7.68 5.45
C ASN A 31 -5.43 -6.29 6.01
N ASP A 32 -6.37 -5.34 5.93
CA ASP A 32 -6.20 -3.96 6.42
C ASP A 32 -6.02 -3.88 7.95
N GLY A 33 -6.16 -4.99 8.68
CA GLY A 33 -6.10 -5.04 10.14
C GLY A 33 -4.70 -4.92 10.76
N GLN A 34 -3.63 -4.90 9.96
CA GLN A 34 -2.25 -4.85 10.50
C GLN A 34 -1.34 -3.86 9.79
N ILE A 35 -1.90 -2.91 9.03
CA ILE A 35 -1.15 -1.83 8.38
C ILE A 35 -1.29 -0.56 9.24
N TYR A 36 -0.16 -0.01 9.67
CA TYR A 36 -0.07 1.14 10.55
C TYR A 36 0.79 2.23 9.91
N ALA A 37 0.44 3.50 10.09
CA ALA A 37 1.36 4.58 9.74
C ALA A 37 2.62 4.47 10.62
N GLY A 38 3.79 4.63 10.03
CA GLY A 38 5.05 4.39 10.74
C GLY A 38 6.29 4.90 10.01
N TYR A 39 7.44 4.50 10.53
CA TYR A 39 8.75 4.83 9.98
C TYR A 39 9.74 3.69 10.15
N VAL A 40 10.77 3.68 9.33
CA VAL A 40 11.96 2.83 9.48
C VAL A 40 13.21 3.71 9.49
N VAL A 41 14.23 3.31 10.24
CA VAL A 41 15.56 3.93 10.25
C VAL A 41 16.53 2.96 9.58
N THR A 42 17.23 3.41 8.54
CA THR A 42 18.22 2.58 7.85
C THR A 42 19.51 2.49 8.68
N ALA A 43 20.09 1.30 8.79
CA ALA A 43 21.29 1.10 9.62
C ALA A 43 22.55 1.74 9.02
N ASN A 44 22.63 1.83 7.69
CA ASN A 44 23.84 2.28 6.99
C ASN A 44 24.01 3.81 7.02
N HIS A 45 22.90 4.56 7.06
CA HIS A 45 22.91 6.03 6.91
C HIS A 45 22.13 6.76 8.00
N ASN A 46 21.45 6.03 8.90
CA ASN A 46 20.50 6.58 9.87
C ASN A 46 19.39 7.44 9.23
N ASP A 47 19.06 7.14 7.97
CA ASP A 47 17.98 7.83 7.28
C ASP A 47 16.63 7.34 7.81
N THR A 48 15.78 8.27 8.22
CA THR A 48 14.41 7.96 8.62
C THR A 48 13.48 8.04 7.41
N LEU A 49 12.84 6.93 7.09
CA LEU A 49 11.87 6.82 6.00
C LEU A 49 10.46 6.67 6.59
N PHE A 50 9.56 7.58 6.23
CA PHE A 50 8.16 7.56 6.66
C PHE A 50 7.28 6.82 5.63
N GLY A 51 6.30 6.08 6.12
CA GLY A 51 5.44 5.26 5.27
C GLY A 51 4.43 4.44 6.08
N GLU A 52 4.08 3.27 5.58
CA GLU A 52 3.18 2.34 6.26
C GLU A 52 3.92 1.06 6.62
N ILE A 53 3.71 0.56 7.84
CA ILE A 53 4.25 -0.69 8.34
C ILE A 53 3.14 -1.72 8.40
N GLN A 54 3.35 -2.85 7.74
CA GLN A 54 2.53 -4.04 7.89
C GLN A 54 3.26 -5.08 8.73
N PHE A 55 2.61 -5.51 9.81
CA PHE A 55 3.05 -6.71 10.53
C PHE A 55 2.50 -7.94 9.81
N LEU A 56 3.37 -8.91 9.57
CA LEU A 56 2.95 -10.28 9.32
C LEU A 56 3.01 -11.00 10.65
N ASN A 57 1.91 -11.67 11.00
CA ASN A 57 1.81 -12.46 12.23
C ASN A 57 3.03 -13.42 12.30
N PRO A 58 3.92 -13.30 13.29
CA PRO A 58 5.16 -14.05 13.30
C PRO A 58 4.84 -15.55 13.43
N VAL A 59 5.19 -16.31 12.40
CA VAL A 59 5.26 -17.77 12.49
C VAL A 59 6.68 -18.04 12.97
N TYR A 60 6.84 -18.42 14.25
CA TYR A 60 8.13 -18.73 14.90
C TYR A 60 9.10 -17.56 15.13
N ASN A 61 8.72 -16.53 15.89
CA ASN A 61 9.62 -15.45 16.36
C ASN A 61 10.34 -14.65 15.27
N GLU A 62 10.09 -14.91 14.00
CA GLU A 62 10.63 -14.14 12.89
C GLU A 62 9.76 -12.92 12.66
N GLN A 63 10.25 -11.77 13.12
CA GLN A 63 9.61 -10.51 12.84
C GLN A 63 9.93 -10.09 11.41
N THR A 64 8.89 -9.99 10.58
CA THR A 64 9.01 -9.40 9.24
C THR A 64 8.35 -8.03 9.25
N VAL A 65 9.11 -7.00 8.85
CA VAL A 65 8.60 -5.64 8.69
C VAL A 65 8.38 -5.40 7.20
N ILE A 66 7.12 -5.23 6.80
CA ILE A 66 6.78 -4.78 5.46
C ILE A 66 6.60 -3.27 5.51
N PHE A 67 7.40 -2.54 4.76
CA PHE A 67 7.35 -1.09 4.67
C PHE A 67 6.83 -0.66 3.30
N HIS A 68 5.84 0.23 3.27
CA HIS A 68 5.27 0.80 2.06
C HIS A 68 5.61 2.28 1.96
N LYS A 69 6.18 2.69 0.81
CA LYS A 69 6.50 4.08 0.51
C LYS A 69 6.31 4.34 -0.98
N ASP A 70 5.63 5.44 -1.32
CA ASP A 70 5.41 5.88 -2.72
C ASP A 70 4.83 4.81 -3.66
N GLY A 71 4.05 3.87 -3.10
CA GLY A 71 3.46 2.75 -3.86
C GLY A 71 4.36 1.53 -4.00
N GLU A 72 5.62 1.62 -3.57
CA GLU A 72 6.56 0.51 -3.48
C GLU A 72 6.41 -0.25 -2.17
N LYS A 73 6.87 -1.50 -2.17
CA LYS A 73 6.85 -2.41 -1.02
C LYS A 73 8.26 -2.91 -0.77
N PHE A 74 8.74 -2.69 0.44
CA PHE A 74 10.01 -3.17 0.94
C PHE A 74 9.75 -4.18 2.04
N GLN A 75 10.52 -5.27 2.06
CA GLN A 75 10.46 -6.25 3.12
C GLN A 75 11.81 -6.27 3.82
N TYR A 76 11.77 -6.05 5.14
CA TYR A 76 12.95 -6.06 5.98
C TYR A 76 12.81 -7.15 7.03
N PHE A 77 13.88 -7.90 7.19
CA PHE A 77 14.09 -8.76 8.35
C PHE A 77 15.05 -8.00 9.27
N PRO A 78 14.65 -7.65 10.51
CA PRO A 78 15.53 -6.95 11.44
C PRO A 78 16.87 -7.67 11.67
N ALA A 79 16.89 -9.00 11.55
CA ALA A 79 18.09 -9.81 11.64
C ALA A 79 19.14 -9.52 10.54
N ASP A 80 18.73 -8.99 9.39
CA ASP A 80 19.64 -8.64 8.29
C ASP A 80 20.45 -7.37 8.58
N GLY A 81 20.08 -6.62 9.63
CA GLY A 81 20.75 -5.37 10.01
C GLY A 81 20.60 -4.24 8.99
N ILE A 82 19.68 -4.35 8.02
CA ILE A 82 19.40 -3.29 7.02
C ILE A 82 18.68 -2.10 7.67
N ILE A 83 17.78 -2.38 8.61
CA ILE A 83 17.10 -1.38 9.43
C ILE A 83 17.64 -1.48 10.85
N SER A 84 17.93 -0.34 11.45
CA SER A 84 18.32 -0.25 12.87
C SER A 84 17.09 -0.17 13.76
N GLU A 85 16.05 0.53 13.30
CA GLU A 85 14.85 0.80 14.07
C GLU A 85 13.60 0.86 13.17
N TYR A 86 12.43 0.60 13.75
CA TYR A 86 11.15 0.87 13.12
C TYR A 86 10.12 1.22 14.21
N GLY A 87 9.12 2.03 13.85
CA GLY A 87 8.08 2.46 14.76
C GLY A 87 6.77 2.67 14.04
N PHE A 88 5.65 2.47 14.73
CA PHE A 88 4.32 2.60 14.16
C PHE A 88 3.34 3.22 15.14
N GLN A 89 2.38 3.97 14.60
CA GLN A 89 1.31 4.55 15.38
C GLN A 89 0.15 3.56 15.50
N TYR A 90 -0.02 3.00 16.70
CA TYR A 90 -1.25 2.26 17.02
C TYR A 90 -2.41 3.24 17.14
N LYS A 91 -3.47 3.03 16.35
CA LYS A 91 -4.71 3.79 16.52
C LYS A 91 -5.44 3.19 17.71
N ASP A 92 -5.38 3.86 18.86
CA ASP A 92 -6.26 3.56 19.98
C ASP A 92 -7.70 3.72 19.52
N ILE A 93 -8.41 2.61 19.40
CA ILE A 93 -9.86 2.64 19.24
C ILE A 93 -10.39 3.08 20.60
N ILE A 94 -10.65 4.39 20.75
CA ILE A 94 -11.40 4.92 21.89
C ILE A 94 -12.77 4.23 21.85
N LYS A 95 -12.90 3.14 22.60
CA LYS A 95 -14.18 2.51 22.88
C LYS A 95 -14.93 3.55 23.69
N LYS A 96 -15.89 4.26 23.09
CA LYS A 96 -16.87 5.06 23.83
C LYS A 96 -17.51 4.12 24.84
N ARG A 97 -17.03 4.12 26.09
CA ARG A 97 -17.81 3.64 27.23
C ARG A 97 -18.91 4.66 27.37
N ASN A 98 -20.10 4.31 26.89
CA ASN A 98 -21.30 5.04 27.29
C ASN A 98 -21.38 4.94 28.82
N PRO A 99 -21.55 6.08 29.53
CA PRO A 99 -21.70 6.09 30.98
C PRO A 99 -22.92 5.28 31.43
#